data_AF-A0A6M5FBN8-F1
#
_entry.id   AF-A0A6M5FBN8-F1
#
_cell.length_a   1.000
_cell.length_b   1.000
_cell.length_c   1.000
_cell.angle_alpha   90.00
_cell.angle_beta   90.00
_cell.angle_gamma   90.00
#
_symmetry.space_group_name_H-M   'P 1'
#
loop_
_entity.id
_entity.type
_entity.pdbx_description
1 polymer ?
#
loop_
_entity_poly.entity_id
_entity_poly.type
_entity_poly.pdbx_seq_one_letter_code
_entity_poly.pdbx_strand_id
1 'polypeptide(L)'
;MIHKLYSAYDLPADHDVCHLFEHLVIRRFLRMVEKSGGERAFIGELYGTTSESSVFFDVAFFTHESITLFEKVIADVKPFDLSMINESVAHIEAEMRSNVVIWDEKELRKQLARCQKAFTRPSSARPDKVTKSAIDPPLEIDYQPEDFIDITLTIEVSDASTQATAAFFCMYPILLDLVRSACFDRAPVYPSSHSEFTAYHDGNSVSQTYTVKKSFDWQNAGKAAQNYLRAFDPTPHADHLNNLAKAFKTDPLYNPAPIYFYQKTAAPLTKHALAKAITAANLRTILRAATVTISAAKDLGES
;
A
#
# COMPACT_ATOMS: atom_id res chain seq x y z
N MET A 1 -17.74 -4.29 1.60
CA MET A 1 -16.49 -4.43 2.37
C MET A 1 -16.83 -4.14 3.83
N ILE A 2 -15.90 -4.38 4.75
CA ILE A 2 -16.07 -4.04 6.17
C ILE A 2 -15.21 -2.79 6.41
N HIS A 3 -15.89 -1.67 6.62
CA HIS A 3 -15.28 -0.36 6.83
C HIS A 3 -15.11 -0.11 8.33
N LYS A 4 -13.89 0.25 8.76
CA LYS A 4 -13.59 0.62 10.14
C LYS A 4 -12.51 1.70 10.18
N LEU A 5 -12.66 2.62 11.13
CA LEU A 5 -11.64 3.61 11.47
C LEU A 5 -11.09 3.29 12.85
N TYR A 6 -9.77 3.16 12.96
CA TYR A 6 -9.06 3.08 14.22
C TYR A 6 -8.25 4.35 14.42
N SER A 7 -8.29 4.90 15.62
CA SER A 7 -7.56 6.13 15.91
C SER A 7 -7.01 6.15 17.32
N ALA A 8 -5.88 6.81 17.47
CA ALA A 8 -5.36 7.24 18.77
C ALA A 8 -5.03 8.73 18.68
N TYR A 9 -5.62 9.49 19.60
CA TYR A 9 -5.42 10.93 19.72
C TYR A 9 -4.43 11.25 20.83
N ASP A 10 -3.81 12.43 20.75
CA ASP A 10 -2.88 12.95 21.76
C ASP A 10 -1.79 11.94 22.15
N LEU A 11 -1.14 11.37 21.14
CA LEU A 11 -0.12 10.34 21.33
C LEU A 11 1.05 10.86 22.19
N PRO A 12 1.53 10.08 23.17
CA PRO A 12 2.55 10.50 24.15
C PRO A 12 4.00 10.33 23.65
N ALA A 13 4.21 10.53 22.35
CA ALA A 13 5.48 10.34 21.66
C ALA A 13 5.76 11.51 20.72
N ASP A 14 7.01 11.61 20.30
CA ASP A 14 7.43 12.50 19.23
C ASP A 14 6.67 12.19 17.93
N HIS A 15 6.48 13.22 17.09
CA HIS A 15 5.70 13.11 15.85
C HIS A 15 6.30 12.09 14.88
N ASP A 16 7.62 12.12 14.68
CA ASP A 16 8.30 11.24 13.72
C ASP A 16 8.27 9.78 14.21
N VAL A 17 8.26 9.58 15.52
CA VAL A 17 8.05 8.25 16.12
C VAL A 17 6.61 7.77 15.92
N CYS A 18 5.61 8.66 15.95
CA CYS A 18 4.22 8.31 15.64
C CYS A 18 4.07 7.93 14.16
N HIS A 19 4.72 8.65 13.26
CA HIS A 19 4.74 8.35 11.83
C HIS A 19 5.41 6.99 11.55
N LEU A 20 6.56 6.73 12.17
CA LEU A 20 7.20 5.42 12.12
C LEU A 20 6.32 4.30 12.70
N PHE A 21 5.62 4.56 13.81
CA PHE A 21 4.69 3.60 14.39
C PHE A 21 3.57 3.21 13.41
N GLU A 22 3.02 4.17 12.66
CA GLU A 22 2.02 3.90 11.64
C GLU A 22 2.52 2.88 10.59
N HIS A 23 3.70 3.15 10.02
CA HIS A 23 4.33 2.27 9.03
C HIS A 23 4.60 0.88 9.62
N LEU A 24 5.04 0.82 10.87
CA LEU A 24 5.33 -0.42 11.58
C LEU A 24 4.07 -1.28 11.81
N VAL A 25 2.92 -0.67 12.13
CA VAL A 25 1.63 -1.39 12.28
C VAL A 25 1.20 -2.01 10.96
N ILE A 26 1.20 -1.22 9.88
CA ILE A 26 0.87 -1.70 8.52
C ILE A 26 1.83 -2.84 8.14
N ARG A 27 3.12 -2.67 8.40
CA ARG A 27 4.14 -3.66 8.08
C ARG A 27 3.95 -4.97 8.84
N ARG A 28 3.69 -4.90 10.15
CA ARG A 28 3.41 -6.07 10.98
C ARG A 28 2.17 -6.81 10.49
N PHE A 29 1.11 -6.08 10.14
CA PHE A 29 -0.11 -6.68 9.58
C PHE A 29 0.17 -7.43 8.27
N LEU A 30 0.85 -6.80 7.32
CA LEU A 30 1.17 -7.45 6.04
C LEU A 30 2.05 -8.70 6.21
N ARG A 31 3.04 -8.67 7.13
CA ARG A 31 3.82 -9.89 7.45
C ARG A 31 2.98 -11.00 8.08
N MET A 32 1.96 -10.64 8.88
CA MET A 32 1.05 -11.64 9.43
C MET A 32 0.13 -12.23 8.37
N VAL A 33 -0.33 -11.42 7.40
CA VAL A 33 -1.07 -11.89 6.22
C VAL A 33 -0.23 -12.86 5.40
N GLU A 34 1.02 -12.50 5.07
CA GLU A 34 1.97 -13.36 4.34
C GLU A 34 2.18 -14.69 5.08
N LYS A 35 2.40 -14.62 6.40
CA LYS A 35 2.63 -15.81 7.24
C LYS A 35 1.42 -16.76 7.31
N SER A 36 0.20 -16.25 7.15
CA SER A 36 -1.00 -17.09 7.06
C SER A 36 -1.28 -17.62 5.65
N GLY A 37 -0.37 -17.40 4.69
CA GLY A 37 -0.56 -17.79 3.28
C GLY A 37 -1.47 -16.84 2.49
N GLY A 38 -1.75 -15.66 3.05
CA GLY A 38 -2.46 -14.59 2.36
C GLY A 38 -1.54 -13.74 1.48
N GLU A 39 -2.14 -12.85 0.71
CA GLU A 39 -1.44 -11.93 -0.19
C GLU A 39 -2.11 -10.55 -0.10
N ARG A 40 -1.31 -9.48 -0.07
CA ARG A 40 -1.78 -8.10 0.18
C ARG A 40 -2.84 -7.67 -0.85
N ALA A 41 -2.69 -8.14 -2.09
CA ALA A 41 -3.57 -7.84 -3.21
C ALA A 41 -5.04 -8.23 -2.98
N PHE A 42 -5.32 -9.03 -1.95
CA PHE A 42 -6.62 -9.64 -1.68
C PHE A 42 -7.20 -9.29 -0.31
N ILE A 43 -6.62 -8.34 0.42
CA ILE A 43 -7.09 -7.97 1.76
C ILE A 43 -8.15 -6.86 1.73
N GLY A 44 -8.11 -6.00 0.70
CA GLY A 44 -8.90 -4.77 0.58
C GLY A 44 -8.01 -3.54 0.75
N GLU A 45 -8.57 -2.45 1.25
CA GLU A 45 -7.88 -1.17 1.41
C GLU A 45 -7.41 -0.98 2.86
N LEU A 46 -6.19 -0.46 3.04
CA LEU A 46 -5.62 -0.04 4.32
C LEU A 46 -4.82 1.24 4.10
N TYR A 47 -5.27 2.32 4.73
CA TYR A 47 -4.59 3.61 4.73
C TYR A 47 -4.22 4.00 6.16
N GLY A 48 -2.94 4.36 6.35
CA GLY A 48 -2.46 5.01 7.57
C GLY A 48 -2.41 6.52 7.35
N THR A 49 -2.58 7.29 8.42
CA THR A 49 -2.30 8.73 8.42
C THR A 49 -1.88 9.20 9.80
N THR A 50 -0.77 9.93 9.85
CA THR A 50 -0.25 10.56 11.06
C THR A 50 -0.44 12.06 10.95
N SER A 51 -1.19 12.65 11.88
CA SER A 51 -1.26 14.09 12.09
C SER A 51 -0.29 14.52 13.19
N GLU A 52 -0.22 15.82 13.50
CA GLU A 52 0.70 16.37 14.51
C GLU A 52 0.70 15.60 15.84
N SER A 53 -0.43 15.05 16.28
CA SER A 53 -0.56 14.34 17.56
C SER A 53 -1.37 13.05 17.51
N SER A 54 -1.79 12.59 16.33
CA SER A 54 -2.73 11.47 16.22
C SER A 54 -2.36 10.52 15.08
N VAL A 55 -2.67 9.24 15.24
CA VAL A 55 -2.52 8.23 14.18
C VAL A 55 -3.88 7.64 13.87
N PHE A 56 -4.17 7.48 12.59
CA PHE A 56 -5.40 6.91 12.06
C PHE A 56 -5.08 5.72 11.16
N PHE A 57 -5.93 4.70 11.22
CA PHE A 57 -5.99 3.63 10.23
C PHE A 57 -7.41 3.52 9.71
N ASP A 58 -7.61 3.86 8.44
CA ASP A 58 -8.85 3.65 7.72
C ASP A 58 -8.75 2.35 6.92
N VAL A 59 -9.66 1.42 7.19
CA VAL A 59 -9.67 0.11 6.54
C VAL A 59 -11.00 -0.16 5.88
N ALA A 60 -10.92 -0.74 4.68
CA ALA A 60 -12.05 -1.35 4.00
C ALA A 60 -11.63 -2.75 3.56
N PHE A 61 -11.82 -3.75 4.43
CA PHE A 61 -11.39 -5.12 4.14
C PHE A 61 -12.49 -5.99 3.54
N PHE A 62 -12.09 -6.99 2.78
CA PHE A 62 -13.04 -7.94 2.16
C PHE A 62 -13.64 -8.93 3.15
N THR A 63 -12.91 -9.30 4.22
CA THR A 63 -13.30 -10.39 5.13
C THR A 63 -13.20 -9.99 6.60
N HIS A 64 -14.00 -10.66 7.43
CA HIS A 64 -13.90 -10.53 8.90
C HIS A 64 -12.57 -11.07 9.44
N GLU A 65 -11.94 -12.00 8.73
CA GLU A 65 -10.62 -12.53 9.08
C GLU A 65 -9.54 -11.44 9.00
N SER A 66 -9.50 -10.66 7.91
CA SER A 66 -8.56 -9.54 7.78
C SER A 66 -8.79 -8.47 8.85
N ILE A 67 -10.05 -8.16 9.16
CA ILE A 67 -10.40 -7.23 10.27
C ILE A 67 -9.89 -7.77 11.60
N THR A 68 -10.18 -9.04 11.90
CA THR A 68 -9.76 -9.66 13.17
C THR A 68 -8.24 -9.72 13.29
N LEU A 69 -7.54 -10.01 12.19
CA LEU A 69 -6.08 -10.02 12.14
C LEU A 69 -5.51 -8.62 12.37
N PHE A 70 -6.08 -7.61 11.74
CA PHE A 70 -5.64 -6.22 11.91
C PHE A 70 -5.91 -5.70 13.33
N GLU A 71 -7.07 -5.99 13.91
CA GLU A 71 -7.38 -5.65 15.31
C GLU A 71 -6.39 -6.30 16.29
N LYS A 72 -5.98 -7.55 16.03
CA LYS A 72 -4.91 -8.20 16.81
C LYS A 72 -3.58 -7.45 16.68
N VAL A 73 -3.24 -6.96 15.49
CA VAL A 73 -1.99 -6.22 15.24
C VAL A 73 -2.01 -4.87 15.95
N ILE A 74 -3.10 -4.10 15.82
CA ILE A 74 -3.25 -2.81 16.49
C ILE A 74 -3.18 -2.96 18.02
N ALA A 75 -3.75 -4.03 18.57
CA ALA A 75 -3.70 -4.31 20.00
C ALA A 75 -2.38 -4.97 20.47
N ASP A 76 -1.44 -5.27 19.57
CA ASP A 76 -0.22 -5.99 19.90
C ASP A 76 0.83 -5.06 20.52
N VAL A 77 1.08 -5.26 21.82
CA VAL A 77 2.09 -4.52 22.59
C VAL A 77 3.48 -5.14 22.53
N LYS A 78 3.69 -6.21 21.74
CA LYS A 78 5.01 -6.79 21.54
C LYS A 78 5.93 -5.78 20.84
N PRO A 79 7.17 -5.57 21.34
CA PRO A 79 8.12 -4.65 20.70
C PRO A 79 8.36 -4.98 19.23
N PHE A 80 8.54 -3.95 18.40
CA PHE A 80 8.99 -4.12 17.02
C PHE A 80 10.45 -4.59 16.96
N ASP A 81 10.69 -5.53 16.06
CA ASP A 81 11.99 -6.04 15.69
C ASP A 81 12.80 -4.97 14.95
N LEU A 82 14.12 -4.92 15.21
CA LEU A 82 14.99 -3.89 14.64
C LEU A 82 15.00 -3.90 13.11
N SER A 83 14.89 -5.08 12.48
CA SER A 83 14.83 -5.15 11.02
C SER A 83 13.56 -4.52 10.47
N MET A 84 12.42 -4.69 11.13
CA MET A 84 11.16 -4.06 10.73
C MET A 84 11.23 -2.54 10.90
N ILE A 85 11.83 -2.08 12.00
CA ILE A 85 12.09 -0.65 12.21
C ILE A 85 12.92 -0.10 11.05
N ASN A 86 14.05 -0.72 10.72
CA ASN A 86 14.93 -0.25 9.64
C ASN A 86 14.26 -0.30 8.26
N GLU A 87 13.45 -1.34 7.98
CA GLU A 87 12.67 -1.43 6.74
C GLU A 87 11.62 -0.32 6.64
N SER A 88 10.91 -0.03 7.73
CA SER A 88 9.92 1.06 7.76
C SER A 88 10.57 2.43 7.68
N VAL A 89 11.74 2.61 8.32
CA VAL A 89 12.57 3.82 8.18
C VAL A 89 12.98 4.02 6.72
N ALA A 90 13.46 2.99 6.02
CA ALA A 90 13.81 3.08 4.61
C ALA A 90 12.61 3.45 3.71
N HIS A 91 11.40 3.04 4.07
CA HIS A 91 10.16 3.49 3.40
C HIS A 91 9.90 4.97 3.64
N ILE A 92 10.04 5.44 4.89
CA ILE A 92 9.85 6.85 5.27
C ILE A 92 10.92 7.74 4.62
N GLU A 93 12.16 7.26 4.51
CA GLU A 93 13.23 7.94 3.78
C GLU A 93 12.78 8.25 2.34
N ALA A 94 12.20 7.26 1.66
CA ALA A 94 11.69 7.43 0.29
C ALA A 94 10.44 8.30 0.21
N GLU A 95 9.53 8.21 1.18
CA GLU A 95 8.33 9.05 1.27
C GLU A 95 8.68 10.53 1.43
N MET A 96 9.59 10.82 2.36
CA MET A 96 9.97 12.18 2.75
C MET A 96 11.17 12.71 1.97
N ARG A 97 11.78 11.90 1.09
CA ARG A 97 13.04 12.20 0.40
C ARG A 97 14.13 12.68 1.36
N SER A 98 14.25 11.97 2.46
CA SER A 98 15.08 12.33 3.60
C SER A 98 15.92 11.15 4.04
N ASN A 99 17.06 11.41 4.68
CA ASN A 99 17.81 10.39 5.39
C ASN A 99 17.41 10.41 6.87
N VAL A 100 17.26 9.23 7.46
CA VAL A 100 16.78 9.10 8.84
C VAL A 100 17.84 8.40 9.69
N VAL A 101 18.29 9.08 10.75
CA VAL A 101 19.26 8.54 11.70
C VAL A 101 18.57 8.24 13.03
N ILE A 102 18.66 6.98 13.48
CA ILE A 102 18.26 6.58 14.83
C ILE A 102 19.45 6.79 15.75
N TRP A 103 19.46 7.87 16.54
CA TRP A 103 20.58 8.17 17.44
C TRP A 103 20.33 7.72 18.89
N ASP A 104 19.07 7.48 19.29
CA ASP A 104 18.71 6.84 20.57
C ASP A 104 17.68 5.71 20.36
N GLU A 105 18.18 4.48 20.12
CA GLU A 105 17.32 3.30 19.97
C GLU A 105 16.49 3.00 21.23
N LYS A 106 17.02 3.29 22.42
CA LYS A 106 16.34 2.98 23.68
C LYS A 106 15.13 3.89 23.88
N GLU A 107 15.29 5.19 23.63
CA GLU A 107 14.18 6.13 23.70
C GLU A 107 13.18 5.87 22.56
N LEU A 108 13.65 5.54 21.34
CA LEU A 108 12.76 5.11 20.24
C LEU A 108 11.85 3.95 20.67
N ARG A 109 12.43 2.87 21.21
CA ARG A 109 11.65 1.69 21.65
C ARG A 109 10.65 2.03 22.74
N LYS A 110 11.02 2.91 23.67
CA LYS A 110 10.14 3.36 24.75
C LYS A 110 8.98 4.18 24.22
N GLN A 111 9.21 5.08 23.27
CA GLN A 111 8.16 5.87 22.63
C GLN A 111 7.22 5.01 21.78
N LEU A 112 7.75 4.10 20.94
CA LEU A 112 6.95 3.13 20.20
C LEU A 112 6.06 2.29 21.14
N ALA A 113 6.58 1.86 22.29
CA ALA A 113 5.78 1.14 23.29
C ALA A 113 4.66 2.00 23.90
N ARG A 114 4.83 3.32 23.99
CA ARG A 114 3.74 4.22 24.39
C ARG A 114 2.68 4.35 23.30
N CYS A 115 3.08 4.43 22.02
CA CYS A 115 2.15 4.42 20.89
C CYS A 115 1.31 3.13 20.88
N GLN A 116 1.93 1.96 21.02
CA GLN A 116 1.23 0.67 21.13
C GLN A 116 0.21 0.67 22.27
N LYS A 117 0.59 1.17 23.44
CA LYS A 117 -0.33 1.27 24.59
C LYS A 117 -1.53 2.18 24.31
N ALA A 118 -1.37 3.26 23.55
CA ALA A 118 -2.46 4.19 23.25
C ALA A 118 -3.59 3.49 22.48
N PHE A 119 -3.27 2.60 21.55
CA PHE A 119 -4.25 1.81 20.79
C PHE A 119 -4.91 0.67 21.58
N THR A 120 -4.40 0.34 22.78
CA THR A 120 -5.03 -0.65 23.68
C THR A 120 -6.00 -0.03 24.69
N ARG A 121 -6.01 1.30 24.83
CA ARG A 121 -6.86 1.97 25.83
C ARG A 121 -8.31 2.01 25.33
N PRO A 122 -9.30 1.73 26.19
CA PRO A 122 -10.68 2.08 25.90
C PRO A 122 -10.77 3.58 25.60
N SER A 123 -11.51 3.95 24.55
CA SER A 123 -11.68 5.33 24.05
C SER A 123 -12.16 6.36 25.09
N SER A 124 -12.50 5.93 26.31
CA SER A 124 -12.93 6.77 27.43
C SER A 124 -11.80 7.26 28.35
N ALA A 125 -10.58 6.71 28.25
CA ALA A 125 -9.45 7.20 29.04
C ALA A 125 -8.85 8.42 28.34
N ARG A 126 -9.35 9.63 28.65
CA ARG A 126 -8.72 10.89 28.24
C ARG A 126 -7.22 10.79 28.53
N PRO A 127 -6.34 10.86 27.52
CA PRO A 127 -4.92 10.99 27.77
C PRO A 127 -4.72 12.21 28.67
N ASP A 128 -3.93 12.07 29.74
CA ASP A 128 -3.44 13.26 30.43
C ASP A 128 -2.82 14.15 29.37
N LYS A 129 -3.24 15.42 29.34
CA LYS A 129 -2.75 16.42 28.40
C LYS A 129 -1.23 16.28 28.35
N VAL A 130 -0.69 15.84 27.23
CA VAL A 130 0.75 15.83 27.03
C VAL A 130 1.13 17.30 27.01
N THR A 131 1.53 17.85 28.15
CA THR A 131 2.32 19.07 28.20
C THR A 131 3.46 18.82 27.24
N LYS A 132 3.55 19.65 26.19
CA LYS A 132 4.58 19.71 25.16
C LYS A 132 5.95 19.42 25.79
N SER A 133 6.26 18.14 25.96
CA SER A 133 7.49 17.74 26.59
C SER A 133 8.49 17.87 25.48
N ALA A 134 9.59 18.55 25.75
CA ALA A 134 10.84 18.31 25.08
C ALA A 134 11.16 16.82 25.30
N ILE A 135 10.51 15.95 24.52
CA ILE A 135 10.90 14.56 24.38
C ILE A 135 12.00 14.67 23.35
N ASP A 136 13.23 14.40 23.77
CA ASP A 136 14.35 14.43 22.82
C ASP A 136 14.02 13.46 21.68
N PRO A 137 13.94 13.95 20.43
CA PRO A 137 13.45 13.17 19.31
C PRO A 137 14.48 12.08 19.00
N PRO A 138 14.18 10.78 19.12
CA PRO A 138 15.17 9.72 19.00
C PRO A 138 15.60 9.45 17.55
N LEU A 139 14.97 10.17 16.63
CA LEU A 139 15.19 10.18 15.19
C LEU A 139 15.67 11.58 14.79
N GLU A 140 16.59 11.64 13.85
CA GLU A 140 16.94 12.85 13.11
C GLU A 140 16.56 12.63 11.64
N ILE A 141 15.74 13.52 11.09
CA ILE A 141 15.31 13.48 9.69
C ILE A 141 15.97 14.65 8.98
N ASP A 142 16.85 14.33 8.03
CA ASP A 142 17.54 15.33 7.21
C ASP A 142 17.04 15.26 5.77
N TYR A 143 16.51 16.37 5.26
CA TYR A 143 15.94 16.45 3.92
C TYR A 143 17.06 16.46 2.87
N GLN A 144 17.17 15.38 2.10
CA GLN A 144 18.24 15.14 1.12
C GLN A 144 17.64 14.59 -0.19
N PRO A 145 16.85 15.40 -0.92
CA PRO A 145 16.14 14.94 -2.12
C PRO A 145 17.07 14.47 -3.23
N GLU A 146 18.32 14.95 -3.25
CA GLU A 146 19.36 14.52 -4.16
C GLU A 146 19.75 13.05 -4.03
N ASP A 147 19.44 12.38 -2.92
CA ASP A 147 19.68 10.94 -2.75
C ASP A 147 18.57 10.07 -3.37
N PHE A 148 17.50 10.69 -3.85
CA PHE A 148 16.31 10.01 -4.36
C PHE A 148 16.05 10.34 -5.83
N ILE A 149 15.32 9.45 -6.50
CA ILE A 149 14.80 9.65 -7.86
C ILE A 149 13.38 9.11 -7.93
N ASP A 150 12.62 9.59 -8.91
CA ASP A 150 11.36 8.96 -9.27
C ASP A 150 11.57 7.92 -10.38
N ILE A 151 10.90 6.79 -10.21
CA ILE A 151 10.74 5.76 -11.23
C ILE A 151 9.26 5.57 -11.52
N THR A 152 8.92 5.23 -12.75
CA THR A 152 7.56 4.85 -13.15
C THR A 152 7.54 3.35 -13.40
N LEU A 153 6.71 2.65 -12.63
CA LEU A 153 6.30 1.28 -12.91
C LEU A 153 5.15 1.33 -13.91
N THR A 154 5.27 0.61 -15.02
CA THR A 154 4.19 0.41 -16.00
C THR A 154 3.94 -1.08 -16.20
N ILE A 155 2.68 -1.48 -16.15
CA ILE A 155 2.23 -2.84 -16.46
C ILE A 155 1.29 -2.76 -17.65
N GLU A 156 1.59 -3.48 -18.73
CA GLU A 156 0.86 -3.40 -20.00
C GLU A 156 0.38 -4.77 -20.49
N VAL A 157 -0.78 -4.81 -21.14
CA VAL A 157 -1.28 -5.98 -21.87
C VAL A 157 -1.81 -5.55 -23.25
N SER A 158 -1.51 -6.30 -24.30
CA SER A 158 -1.90 -5.95 -25.69
C SER A 158 -3.33 -6.35 -26.09
N ASP A 159 -4.15 -6.88 -25.18
CA ASP A 159 -5.54 -7.21 -25.48
C ASP A 159 -6.43 -6.00 -25.17
N ALA A 160 -6.98 -5.38 -26.23
CA ALA A 160 -7.86 -4.21 -26.16
C ALA A 160 -9.36 -4.56 -26.22
N SER A 161 -9.73 -5.85 -26.20
CA SER A 161 -11.14 -6.23 -26.27
C SER A 161 -11.92 -5.67 -25.08
N THR A 162 -13.21 -5.34 -25.24
CA THR A 162 -14.03 -4.78 -24.16
C THR A 162 -13.97 -5.63 -22.89
N GLN A 163 -13.94 -6.95 -23.03
CA GLN A 163 -13.85 -7.87 -21.91
C GLN A 163 -12.47 -7.82 -21.22
N ALA A 164 -11.38 -7.83 -21.99
CA ALA A 164 -10.03 -7.76 -21.44
C ALA A 164 -9.76 -6.40 -20.77
N THR A 165 -10.17 -5.31 -21.41
CA THR A 165 -10.11 -3.95 -20.87
C THR A 165 -10.90 -3.83 -19.57
N ALA A 166 -12.11 -4.38 -19.49
CA ALA A 166 -12.88 -4.42 -18.25
C ALA A 166 -12.20 -5.26 -17.15
N ALA A 167 -11.64 -6.42 -17.51
CA ALA A 167 -10.94 -7.28 -16.57
C ALA A 167 -9.67 -6.61 -16.03
N PHE A 168 -8.87 -6.02 -16.91
CA PHE A 168 -7.66 -5.28 -16.54
C PHE A 168 -8.02 -4.09 -15.67
N PHE A 169 -9.01 -3.28 -16.06
CA PHE A 169 -9.49 -2.15 -15.28
C PHE A 169 -9.88 -2.55 -13.84
N CYS A 170 -10.59 -3.67 -13.68
CA CYS A 170 -11.04 -4.09 -12.34
C CYS A 170 -9.95 -4.72 -11.49
N MET A 171 -8.88 -5.23 -12.10
CA MET A 171 -7.86 -6.05 -11.43
C MET A 171 -6.44 -5.49 -11.52
N TYR A 172 -6.21 -4.34 -12.17
CA TYR A 172 -4.89 -3.70 -12.15
C TYR A 172 -4.41 -3.36 -10.74
N PRO A 173 -5.26 -3.03 -9.73
CA PRO A 173 -4.77 -2.82 -8.37
C PRO A 173 -4.11 -4.08 -7.80
N ILE A 174 -4.67 -5.26 -8.10
CA ILE A 174 -4.07 -6.56 -7.75
C ILE A 174 -2.67 -6.67 -8.36
N LEU A 175 -2.49 -6.29 -9.64
CA LEU A 175 -1.18 -6.37 -10.31
C LEU A 175 -0.14 -5.47 -9.62
N LEU A 176 -0.52 -4.24 -9.28
CA LEU A 176 0.36 -3.29 -8.58
C LEU A 176 0.76 -3.83 -7.20
N ASP A 177 -0.21 -4.37 -6.46
CA ASP A 177 0.05 -4.97 -5.15
C ASP A 177 0.94 -6.21 -5.24
N LEU A 178 0.76 -7.08 -6.25
CA LEU A 178 1.63 -8.23 -6.47
C LEU A 178 3.07 -7.80 -6.79
N VAL A 179 3.25 -6.75 -7.60
CA VAL A 179 4.58 -6.16 -7.86
C VAL A 179 5.18 -5.59 -6.58
N ARG A 180 4.37 -4.92 -5.76
CA ARG A 180 4.81 -4.35 -4.49
C ARG A 180 5.27 -5.43 -3.50
N SER A 181 4.52 -6.52 -3.36
CA SER A 181 4.91 -7.69 -2.56
C SER A 181 6.23 -8.29 -3.02
N ALA A 182 6.42 -8.42 -4.34
CA ALA A 182 7.61 -9.03 -4.91
C ALA A 182 8.88 -8.18 -4.75
N CYS A 183 8.76 -6.86 -4.88
CA CYS A 183 9.91 -6.00 -5.15
C CYS A 183 10.11 -4.83 -4.18
N PHE A 184 9.04 -4.25 -3.64
CA PHE A 184 9.12 -2.92 -3.02
C PHE A 184 8.87 -2.91 -1.53
N ASP A 185 8.15 -3.90 -1.02
CA ASP A 185 7.80 -3.93 0.38
C ASP A 185 9.04 -3.92 1.29
N ARG A 186 10.15 -4.57 0.91
CA ARG A 186 11.40 -4.58 1.69
C ARG A 186 12.46 -3.58 1.21
N ALA A 187 12.10 -2.66 0.32
CA ALA A 187 13.02 -1.74 -0.33
C ALA A 187 12.74 -0.28 0.07
N PRO A 188 13.72 0.64 -0.03
CA PRO A 188 13.52 2.08 0.19
C PRO A 188 12.73 2.69 -0.98
N VAL A 189 11.44 2.38 -1.04
CA VAL A 189 10.55 2.66 -2.18
C VAL A 189 9.19 3.09 -1.65
N TYR A 190 8.70 4.25 -2.10
CA TYR A 190 7.40 4.77 -1.69
C TYR A 190 6.58 5.23 -2.90
N PRO A 191 5.28 4.89 -3.01
CA PRO A 191 4.43 5.37 -4.10
C PRO A 191 4.19 6.87 -3.98
N SER A 192 4.75 7.66 -4.91
CA SER A 192 4.65 9.12 -4.91
C SER A 192 3.49 9.64 -5.76
N SER A 193 2.77 8.75 -6.46
CA SER A 193 1.54 9.07 -7.19
C SER A 193 0.43 8.05 -6.94
N HIS A 194 -0.81 8.47 -7.19
CA HIS A 194 -1.88 7.52 -7.47
C HIS A 194 -1.55 6.74 -8.75
N SER A 195 -2.05 5.51 -8.82
CA SER A 195 -1.99 4.71 -10.05
C SER A 195 -2.91 5.30 -11.13
N GLU A 196 -2.47 5.29 -12.38
CA GLU A 196 -3.28 5.70 -13.52
C GLU A 196 -3.55 4.54 -14.47
N PHE A 197 -4.84 4.27 -14.75
CA PHE A 197 -5.26 3.35 -15.79
C PHE A 197 -5.41 4.08 -17.13
N THR A 198 -4.91 3.46 -18.20
CA THR A 198 -5.09 3.91 -19.59
C THR A 198 -5.54 2.76 -20.47
N ALA A 199 -6.61 2.98 -21.23
CA ALA A 199 -7.04 2.08 -22.29
C ALA A 199 -6.56 2.64 -23.63
N TYR A 200 -5.70 1.89 -24.32
CA TYR A 200 -5.24 2.21 -25.66
C TYR A 200 -6.10 1.48 -26.71
N HIS A 201 -5.92 1.87 -27.96
CA HIS A 201 -6.56 1.19 -29.09
C HIS A 201 -6.13 -0.29 -29.25
N ASP A 202 -4.93 -0.62 -28.76
CA ASP A 202 -4.21 -1.87 -28.94
C ASP A 202 -3.78 -2.51 -27.61
N GLY A 203 -4.28 -2.00 -26.48
CA GLY A 203 -4.00 -2.61 -25.19
C GLY A 203 -4.50 -1.80 -24.01
N ASN A 204 -4.00 -2.19 -22.85
CA ASN A 204 -4.27 -1.54 -21.57
C ASN A 204 -2.97 -1.36 -20.82
N SER A 205 -2.86 -0.27 -20.07
CA SER A 205 -1.75 -0.04 -19.15
C SER A 205 -2.24 0.47 -17.81
N VAL A 206 -1.45 0.18 -16.79
CA VAL A 206 -1.45 0.93 -15.54
C VAL A 206 -0.04 1.44 -15.28
N SER A 207 0.07 2.67 -14.82
CA SER A 207 1.33 3.24 -14.35
C SER A 207 1.21 3.74 -12.91
N GLN A 208 2.33 3.72 -12.19
CA GLN A 208 2.45 4.36 -10.88
C GLN A 208 3.88 4.83 -10.68
N THR A 209 4.03 6.07 -10.19
CA THR A 209 5.32 6.65 -9.86
C THR A 209 5.69 6.31 -8.43
N TYR A 210 6.97 5.98 -8.24
CA TYR A 210 7.57 5.67 -6.96
C TYR A 210 8.81 6.54 -6.77
N THR A 211 8.97 7.11 -5.59
CA THR A 211 10.24 7.68 -5.15
C THR A 211 11.09 6.55 -4.56
N VAL A 212 12.36 6.49 -4.98
CA VAL A 212 13.31 5.46 -4.56
C VAL A 212 14.67 6.07 -4.25
N LYS A 213 15.42 5.46 -3.33
CA LYS A 213 16.83 5.83 -3.10
C LYS A 213 17.66 5.47 -4.33
N LYS A 214 18.57 6.35 -4.76
CA LYS A 214 19.42 6.14 -5.97
C LYS A 214 20.24 4.85 -5.94
N SER A 215 20.56 4.34 -4.76
CA SER A 215 21.27 3.07 -4.56
C SER A 215 20.40 1.82 -4.78
N PHE A 216 19.08 1.95 -4.90
CA PHE A 216 18.17 0.84 -5.14
C PHE A 216 18.26 0.35 -6.60
N ASP A 217 18.45 -0.96 -6.77
CA ASP A 217 18.53 -1.63 -8.08
C ASP A 217 17.14 -1.86 -8.68
N TRP A 218 16.49 -0.76 -9.07
CA TRP A 218 15.15 -0.78 -9.63
C TRP A 218 15.09 -1.48 -11.01
N GLN A 219 16.20 -1.57 -11.75
CA GLN A 219 16.24 -2.31 -13.03
C GLN A 219 16.03 -3.81 -12.81
N ASN A 220 16.68 -4.40 -11.80
CA ASN A 220 16.46 -5.81 -11.49
C ASN A 220 15.12 -6.05 -10.79
N ALA A 221 14.58 -5.06 -10.07
CA ALA A 221 13.23 -5.13 -9.52
C ALA A 221 12.16 -5.32 -10.63
N GLY A 222 12.32 -4.71 -11.80
CA GLY A 222 11.40 -4.90 -12.93
C GLY A 222 11.37 -6.35 -13.45
N LYS A 223 12.55 -6.99 -13.53
CA LYS A 223 12.64 -8.42 -13.92
C LYS A 223 12.02 -9.34 -12.87
N ALA A 224 12.26 -9.07 -11.59
CA ALA A 224 11.67 -9.82 -10.49
C ALA A 224 10.14 -9.71 -10.50
N ALA A 225 9.62 -8.50 -10.70
CA ALA A 225 8.19 -8.23 -10.84
C ALA A 225 7.58 -8.98 -12.02
N GLN A 226 8.20 -8.91 -13.20
CA GLN A 226 7.76 -9.63 -14.40
C GLN A 226 7.68 -11.14 -14.17
N ASN A 227 8.70 -11.71 -13.53
CA ASN A 227 8.75 -13.14 -13.24
C ASN A 227 7.70 -13.54 -12.19
N TYR A 228 7.52 -12.72 -11.15
CA TYR A 228 6.51 -12.94 -10.12
C TYR A 228 5.10 -12.95 -10.70
N LEU A 229 4.72 -11.94 -11.50
CA LEU A 229 3.40 -11.90 -12.13
C LEU A 229 3.16 -13.12 -13.03
N ARG A 230 4.14 -13.55 -13.84
CA ARG A 230 4.00 -14.73 -14.70
C ARG A 230 3.85 -16.04 -13.93
N ALA A 231 4.51 -16.15 -12.79
CA ALA A 231 4.49 -17.35 -11.94
C ALA A 231 3.28 -17.40 -10.99
N PHE A 232 2.65 -16.26 -10.71
CA PHE A 232 1.56 -16.16 -9.76
C PHE A 232 0.36 -17.00 -10.20
N ASP A 233 -0.10 -17.90 -9.32
CA ASP A 233 -1.31 -18.69 -9.55
C ASP A 233 -2.51 -18.05 -8.84
N PRO A 234 -3.49 -17.48 -9.57
CA PRO A 234 -4.67 -16.90 -8.96
C PRO A 234 -5.72 -17.94 -8.54
N THR A 235 -5.57 -19.23 -8.89
CA THR A 235 -6.59 -20.26 -8.58
C THR A 235 -6.88 -20.39 -7.08
N PRO A 236 -5.88 -20.46 -6.18
CA PRO A 236 -6.12 -20.48 -4.73
C PRO A 236 -6.85 -19.23 -4.21
N HIS A 237 -6.86 -18.13 -4.97
CA HIS A 237 -7.45 -16.85 -4.57
C HIS A 237 -8.81 -16.57 -5.21
N ALA A 238 -9.47 -17.57 -5.80
CA ALA A 238 -10.77 -17.41 -6.45
C ALA A 238 -11.84 -16.82 -5.52
N ASP A 239 -11.87 -17.22 -4.25
CA ASP A 239 -12.82 -16.68 -3.27
C ASP A 239 -12.53 -15.21 -2.92
N HIS A 240 -11.27 -14.79 -2.94
CA HIS A 240 -10.91 -13.38 -2.77
C HIS A 240 -11.36 -12.54 -3.96
N LEU A 241 -11.22 -13.05 -5.18
CA LEU A 241 -11.75 -12.40 -6.39
C LEU A 241 -13.27 -12.31 -6.35
N ASN A 242 -13.96 -13.31 -5.81
CA ASN A 242 -15.41 -13.25 -5.57
C ASN A 242 -15.79 -12.15 -4.58
N ASN A 243 -14.96 -11.92 -3.54
CA ASN A 243 -15.17 -10.81 -2.61
C ASN A 243 -14.98 -9.44 -3.28
N LEU A 244 -13.95 -9.28 -4.12
CA LEU A 244 -13.75 -8.08 -4.92
C LEU A 244 -14.92 -7.84 -5.87
N ALA A 245 -15.37 -8.88 -6.60
CA ALA A 245 -16.52 -8.80 -7.49
C ALA A 245 -17.82 -8.45 -6.74
N LYS A 246 -18.00 -8.97 -5.52
CA LYS A 246 -19.11 -8.59 -4.64
C LYS A 246 -19.00 -7.12 -4.24
N ALA A 247 -17.83 -6.66 -3.82
CA ALA A 247 -17.58 -5.27 -3.46
C ALA A 247 -17.87 -4.32 -4.64
N PHE A 248 -17.41 -4.65 -5.84
CA PHE A 248 -17.73 -3.92 -7.07
C PHE A 248 -19.22 -3.80 -7.31
N LYS A 249 -20.07 -4.72 -6.85
CA LYS A 249 -21.54 -4.63 -7.00
C LYS A 249 -22.17 -3.81 -5.87
N THR A 250 -21.76 -4.05 -4.63
CA THR A 250 -22.53 -3.63 -3.45
C THR A 250 -21.91 -2.46 -2.70
N ASP A 251 -20.60 -2.27 -2.78
CA ASP A 251 -19.90 -1.27 -1.98
C ASP A 251 -19.96 0.12 -2.65
N PRO A 252 -20.29 1.20 -1.90
CA PRO A 252 -20.30 2.56 -2.42
C PRO A 252 -18.96 3.05 -2.97
N LEU A 253 -17.83 2.51 -2.48
CA LEU A 253 -16.49 2.86 -2.96
C LEU A 253 -16.35 2.72 -4.48
N TYR A 254 -17.01 1.71 -5.07
CA TYR A 254 -16.98 1.42 -6.50
C TYR A 254 -18.09 2.13 -7.31
N ASN A 255 -18.83 3.07 -6.73
CA ASN A 255 -19.83 3.86 -7.47
C ASN A 255 -19.23 4.67 -8.62
N PRO A 256 -18.03 5.28 -8.49
CA PRO A 256 -17.41 6.01 -9.59
C PRO A 256 -16.82 5.12 -10.68
N ALA A 257 -16.64 3.81 -10.44
CA ALA A 257 -15.90 2.93 -11.35
C ALA A 257 -16.48 2.88 -12.79
N PRO A 258 -17.80 2.78 -13.02
CA PRO A 258 -18.40 2.92 -14.36
C PRO A 258 -18.09 4.24 -15.06
N ILE A 259 -18.09 5.36 -14.30
CA ILE A 259 -17.84 6.70 -14.84
C ILE A 259 -16.39 6.78 -15.31
N TYR A 260 -15.45 6.36 -14.45
CA TYR A 260 -14.03 6.37 -14.76
C TYR A 260 -13.69 5.42 -15.93
N PHE A 261 -14.29 4.23 -15.96
CA PHE A 261 -14.14 3.30 -17.08
C PHE A 261 -14.65 3.91 -18.39
N TYR A 262 -15.83 4.52 -18.39
CA TYR A 262 -16.39 5.18 -19.58
C TYR A 262 -15.51 6.34 -20.06
N GLN A 263 -14.99 7.17 -19.14
CA GLN A 263 -14.08 8.27 -19.48
C GLN A 263 -12.82 7.78 -20.20
N LYS A 264 -12.32 6.60 -19.85
CA LYS A 264 -11.11 6.02 -20.44
C LYS A 264 -11.37 5.19 -21.71
N THR A 265 -12.58 4.69 -21.93
CA THR A 265 -12.87 3.69 -22.98
C THR A 265 -14.01 4.05 -23.95
N ALA A 266 -14.84 5.04 -23.60
CA ALA A 266 -16.13 5.33 -24.21
C ALA A 266 -17.13 4.14 -24.22
N ALA A 267 -16.88 3.07 -23.47
CA ALA A 267 -17.74 1.90 -23.38
C ALA A 267 -18.64 1.96 -22.12
N PRO A 268 -19.97 1.96 -22.25
CA PRO A 268 -20.88 2.16 -21.12
C PRO A 268 -21.12 0.85 -20.36
N LEU A 269 -20.19 0.46 -19.47
CA LEU A 269 -20.34 -0.71 -18.61
C LEU A 269 -20.89 -0.35 -17.23
N THR A 270 -21.82 -1.17 -16.72
CA THR A 270 -22.34 -1.04 -15.36
C THR A 270 -21.40 -1.69 -14.34
N LYS A 271 -21.57 -1.37 -13.04
CA LYS A 271 -20.90 -2.07 -11.93
C LYS A 271 -21.05 -3.60 -12.03
N HIS A 272 -22.24 -4.07 -12.41
CA HIS A 272 -22.51 -5.50 -12.58
C HIS A 272 -21.76 -6.11 -13.77
N ALA A 273 -21.64 -5.38 -14.88
CA ALA A 273 -20.89 -5.83 -16.04
C ALA A 273 -19.38 -5.89 -15.75
N LEU A 274 -18.84 -4.85 -15.11
CA LEU A 274 -17.45 -4.80 -14.64
C LEU A 274 -17.15 -5.94 -13.67
N ALA A 275 -18.02 -6.17 -12.69
CA ALA A 275 -17.87 -7.26 -11.72
C ALA A 275 -17.81 -8.66 -12.36
N LYS A 276 -18.48 -8.88 -13.51
CA LYS A 276 -18.41 -10.17 -14.24
C LYS A 276 -17.03 -10.42 -14.86
N ALA A 277 -16.24 -9.37 -15.09
CA ALA A 277 -14.89 -9.49 -15.64
C ALA A 277 -13.87 -9.95 -14.58
N ILE A 278 -14.22 -9.89 -13.29
CA ILE A 278 -13.35 -10.26 -12.17
C ILE A 278 -13.43 -11.77 -11.96
N THR A 279 -12.50 -12.50 -12.57
CA THR A 279 -12.42 -13.96 -12.49
C THR A 279 -10.97 -14.41 -12.42
N ALA A 280 -10.72 -15.56 -11.79
CA ALA A 280 -9.38 -16.15 -11.75
C ALA A 280 -8.83 -16.46 -13.16
N ALA A 281 -9.72 -16.84 -14.09
CA ALA A 281 -9.34 -17.09 -15.48
C ALA A 281 -8.85 -15.81 -16.18
N ASN A 282 -9.60 -14.71 -16.07
CA ASN A 282 -9.20 -13.43 -16.66
C ASN A 282 -7.93 -12.89 -16.00
N LEU A 283 -7.80 -12.98 -14.66
CA LEU A 283 -6.59 -12.57 -13.96
C LEU A 283 -5.38 -13.39 -14.43
N ARG A 284 -5.52 -14.71 -14.57
CA ARG A 284 -4.45 -15.58 -15.10
C ARG A 284 -4.04 -15.17 -16.52
N THR A 285 -5.00 -14.85 -17.38
CA THR A 285 -4.70 -14.37 -18.74
C THR A 285 -3.91 -13.06 -18.70
N ILE A 286 -4.35 -12.09 -17.89
CA ILE A 286 -3.65 -10.81 -17.72
C ILE A 286 -2.22 -11.04 -17.19
N LEU A 287 -2.05 -11.83 -16.13
CA LEU A 287 -0.75 -12.11 -15.53
C LEU A 287 0.25 -12.73 -16.51
N ARG A 288 -0.21 -13.61 -17.41
CA ARG A 288 0.64 -14.23 -18.44
C ARG A 288 1.01 -13.28 -19.58
N ALA A 289 0.08 -12.38 -19.93
CA ALA A 289 0.27 -11.42 -21.01
C ALA A 289 0.97 -10.13 -20.56
N ALA A 290 1.00 -9.85 -19.26
CA ALA A 290 1.54 -8.62 -18.69
C ALA A 290 3.02 -8.44 -19.03
N THR A 291 3.36 -7.25 -19.52
CA THR A 291 4.72 -6.75 -19.65
C THR A 291 4.96 -5.70 -18.57
N VAL A 292 6.01 -5.89 -17.77
CA VAL A 292 6.40 -4.94 -16.71
C VAL A 292 7.62 -4.15 -17.15
N THR A 293 7.49 -2.83 -17.14
CA THR A 293 8.58 -1.90 -17.42
C THR A 293 8.76 -0.97 -16.23
N ILE A 294 10.01 -0.72 -15.86
CA ILE A 294 10.37 0.33 -14.92
C ILE A 294 11.32 1.29 -15.64
N SER A 295 11.01 2.57 -15.60
CA SER A 295 11.85 3.63 -16.17
C SER A 295 12.06 4.73 -15.14
N ALA A 296 13.23 5.36 -15.13
CA ALA A 296 13.39 6.62 -14.42
C ALA A 296 12.42 7.66 -14.99
N ALA A 297 11.75 8.41 -14.13
CA ALA A 297 10.99 9.57 -14.57
C ALA A 297 11.98 10.53 -15.25
N LYS A 298 11.61 11.08 -16.40
CA LYS A 298 12.41 12.15 -16.99
C LYS A 298 12.40 13.30 -16.00
N ASP A 299 13.57 13.82 -15.61
CA ASP A 299 13.66 15.15 -15.03
C ASP A 299 12.93 16.08 -16.00
N LEU A 300 11.70 16.45 -15.65
CA LEU A 300 11.04 17.59 -16.26
C LEU A 300 11.84 18.76 -15.73
N GLY A 301 12.90 19.12 -16.46
CA GLY A 301 13.77 20.23 -16.12
C GLY A 301 12.91 21.44 -15.76
N GLU A 302 13.33 22.13 -14.70
CA GLU A 302 12.70 23.34 -14.17
C GLU A 302 12.15 24.19 -15.32
N SER A 303 10.82 24.29 -15.38
CA SER A 303 10.09 25.14 -16.32
C SER A 303 10.07 26.58 -15.82
#